data_AF-A0A2G9UW44-F1
#
_entry.id   AF-A0A2G9UW44-F1
#
_cell.length_a   1.000
_cell.length_b   1.000
_cell.length_c   1.000
_cell.angle_alpha   90.00
_cell.angle_beta   90.00
_cell.angle_gamma   90.00
#
_symmetry.space_group_name_H-M   'P 1'
#
loop_
_entity.id
_entity.type
_entity.pdbx_description
1 polymer ?
#
loop_
_entity_poly.entity_id
_entity_poly.type
_entity_poly.pdbx_seq_one_letter_code
_entity_poly.pdbx_strand_id
1 'polypeptide(L)'
;MSLHHYLYYSRPLQSRGYVHIDTPMVTMNDCEGAGEAFSIATTSSTGEEFFDKKNVYLSVSGQLHLEAMEHMTCLRCIAEGPPFPRVPYAEALQLLIDKEQKVTGRGFTKQNESFLVNYHNSPIFITHFPVDQKPFYMRRSADEKVTESFDLLCPVVGELAGGSIREPSLDALQKRSPNIDWYLELRERGKPISGGFGLGFERLLQFLLGVPNIKDTIPFPRWYKHCQC
;
A
#
# COMPACT_ATOMS: atom_id res chain seq x y z
N MET A 1 16.39 -15.25 11.51
CA MET A 1 17.36 -14.24 11.08
C MET A 1 16.85 -13.53 9.81
N SER A 2 15.72 -12.82 9.90
CA SER A 2 15.16 -11.99 8.81
C SER A 2 15.46 -10.49 8.97
N LEU A 3 16.27 -10.12 9.98
CA LEU A 3 16.60 -8.72 10.28
C LEU A 3 17.40 -8.03 9.16
N HIS A 4 18.17 -8.75 8.34
CA HIS A 4 19.09 -8.11 7.41
C HIS A 4 18.42 -7.43 6.20
N HIS A 5 17.25 -7.91 5.73
CA HIS A 5 16.52 -7.24 4.64
C HIS A 5 15.81 -5.97 5.12
N TYR A 6 15.27 -5.96 6.34
CA TYR A 6 14.70 -4.76 6.96
C TYR A 6 15.76 -3.66 7.18
N LEU A 7 16.99 -4.04 7.47
CA LEU A 7 18.08 -3.12 7.78
C LEU A 7 18.57 -2.28 6.58
N TYR A 8 18.38 -2.71 5.33
CA TYR A 8 18.87 -1.94 4.18
C TYR A 8 17.90 -0.83 3.73
N TYR A 9 16.59 -1.08 3.75
CA TYR A 9 15.58 -0.06 3.40
C TYR A 9 15.27 0.92 4.52
N SER A 10 15.48 0.50 5.77
CA SER A 10 15.28 1.39 6.92
C SER A 10 16.36 2.46 7.03
N ARG A 11 17.59 2.23 6.55
CA ARG A 11 18.69 3.22 6.65
C ARG A 11 18.38 4.57 6.00
N PRO A 12 17.89 4.65 4.75
CA PRO A 12 17.50 5.92 4.15
C PRO A 12 16.36 6.65 4.87
N LEU A 13 15.44 5.92 5.51
CA LEU A 13 14.36 6.51 6.30
C LEU A 13 14.87 6.97 7.67
N GLN A 14 15.70 6.15 8.33
CA GLN A 14 16.34 6.48 9.61
C GLN A 14 17.24 7.71 9.50
N SER A 15 18.00 7.85 8.40
CA SER A 15 18.82 9.05 8.17
C SER A 15 17.99 10.32 7.98
N ARG A 16 16.68 10.20 7.69
CA ARG A 16 15.72 11.29 7.61
C ARG A 16 14.91 11.48 8.90
N GLY A 17 15.28 10.79 9.99
CA GLY A 17 14.63 10.89 11.30
C GLY A 17 13.40 10.01 11.49
N TYR A 18 13.10 9.09 10.56
CA TYR A 18 12.01 8.14 10.73
C TYR A 18 12.42 7.03 11.72
N VAL A 19 11.47 6.61 12.55
CA VAL A 19 11.63 5.51 13.51
C VAL A 19 10.90 4.29 12.99
N HIS A 20 11.56 3.13 13.03
CA HIS A 20 10.92 1.85 12.73
C HIS A 20 10.01 1.44 13.90
N ILE A 21 8.75 1.12 13.60
CA ILE A 21 7.76 0.68 14.59
C ILE A 21 7.17 -0.63 14.10
N ASP A 22 7.34 -1.69 14.90
CA ASP A 22 6.68 -2.98 14.66
C ASP A 22 5.21 -2.89 15.12
N THR A 23 4.29 -2.83 14.16
CA THR A 23 2.85 -2.75 14.44
C THR A 23 2.26 -4.12 14.75
N PRO A 24 1.21 -4.23 15.60
CA PRO A 24 0.52 -5.48 15.84
C PRO A 24 0.00 -6.13 14.55
N MET A 25 0.27 -7.42 14.35
CA MET A 25 -0.26 -8.18 13.20
C MET A 25 -1.68 -8.72 13.43
N VAL A 26 -2.11 -8.81 14.70
CA VAL A 26 -3.45 -9.24 15.09
C VAL A 26 -4.25 -8.01 15.49
N THR A 27 -5.41 -7.81 14.87
CA THR A 27 -6.30 -6.66 15.11
C THR A 27 -7.77 -7.10 15.12
N MET A 28 -8.58 -6.42 15.92
CA MET A 28 -10.05 -6.56 15.90
C MET A 28 -10.72 -5.56 14.93
N ASN A 29 -9.95 -4.61 14.38
CA ASN A 29 -10.45 -3.56 13.52
C ASN A 29 -10.08 -3.83 12.06
N ASP A 30 -11.07 -3.74 11.16
CA ASP A 30 -10.83 -3.64 9.73
C ASP A 30 -10.57 -2.17 9.38
N CYS A 31 -9.34 -1.86 9.01
CA CYS A 31 -8.93 -0.50 8.69
C CYS A 31 -9.35 -0.06 7.28
N GLU A 32 -9.44 -0.98 6.31
CA GLU A 32 -9.64 -0.60 4.91
C GLU A 32 -11.09 -0.79 4.44
N GLY A 33 -11.90 -1.51 5.21
CA GLY A 33 -13.32 -1.74 4.89
C GLY A 33 -13.51 -2.53 3.60
N ALA A 34 -12.44 -3.17 3.11
CA ALA A 34 -12.40 -3.89 1.84
C ALA A 34 -13.03 -5.29 1.93
N GLY A 35 -13.43 -5.73 3.13
CA GLY A 35 -14.17 -6.97 3.35
C GLY A 35 -13.27 -8.21 3.29
N GLU A 36 -13.46 -9.10 4.27
CA GLU A 36 -12.77 -10.39 4.45
C GLU A 36 -11.40 -10.33 5.15
N ALA A 37 -11.38 -9.83 6.39
CA ALA A 37 -10.28 -10.09 7.32
C ALA A 37 -10.23 -11.58 7.72
N PHE A 38 -9.04 -12.14 7.86
CA PHE A 38 -8.86 -13.51 8.38
C PHE A 38 -9.22 -13.59 9.86
N SER A 39 -10.13 -14.50 10.22
CA SER A 39 -10.42 -14.80 11.62
C SER A 39 -9.33 -15.70 12.22
N ILE A 40 -8.89 -15.34 13.42
CA ILE A 40 -7.99 -16.18 14.23
C ILE A 40 -8.85 -16.88 15.26
N ALA A 41 -8.87 -18.21 15.24
CA ALA A 41 -9.52 -19.03 16.24
C ALA A 41 -8.46 -19.79 17.04
N THR A 42 -8.53 -19.72 18.37
CA THR A 42 -7.76 -20.59 19.27
C THR A 42 -8.52 -21.88 19.52
N THR A 43 -8.03 -23.01 19.03
CA THR A 43 -8.48 -24.33 19.45
C THR A 43 -7.73 -24.72 20.72
N SER A 44 -8.32 -24.51 21.89
CA SER A 44 -7.76 -25.06 23.14
C SER A 44 -8.45 -26.38 23.49
N SER A 45 -7.75 -27.49 23.23
CA SER A 45 -7.93 -28.73 23.98
C SER A 45 -6.60 -29.47 24.02
N THR A 46 -5.94 -29.42 25.18
CA THR A 46 -4.74 -30.18 25.61
C THR A 46 -3.44 -29.92 24.83
N GLY A 47 -2.36 -29.62 25.57
CA GLY A 47 -1.07 -29.21 25.01
C GLY A 47 -0.23 -30.33 24.41
N GLU A 48 0.47 -30.02 23.32
CA GLU A 48 1.78 -30.54 22.89
C GLU A 48 2.33 -29.73 21.68
N GLU A 49 3.61 -29.95 21.33
CA GLU A 49 4.65 -28.99 20.89
C GLU A 49 4.66 -28.47 19.42
N PHE A 50 5.42 -27.39 19.23
CA PHE A 50 5.69 -26.67 17.98
C PHE A 50 6.77 -27.40 17.13
N PHE A 51 6.29 -28.25 16.21
CA PHE A 51 6.98 -28.88 15.05
C PHE A 51 7.64 -30.25 15.19
N ASP A 52 6.80 -31.29 15.23
CA ASP A 52 7.11 -32.73 15.15
C ASP A 52 7.86 -33.23 13.86
N LYS A 53 8.94 -32.59 13.40
CA LYS A 53 9.76 -33.07 12.26
C LYS A 53 11.26 -32.79 12.40
N LYS A 54 12.09 -33.77 12.06
CA LYS A 54 13.53 -33.58 11.77
C LYS A 54 13.70 -33.07 10.33
N ASN A 55 14.57 -32.06 10.17
CA ASN A 55 14.97 -31.34 8.94
C ASN A 55 14.03 -30.20 8.49
N VAL A 56 14.11 -29.06 9.19
CA VAL A 56 13.62 -27.76 8.69
C VAL A 56 14.81 -26.84 8.53
N TYR A 57 15.05 -26.36 7.30
CA TYR A 57 16.10 -25.39 7.00
C TYR A 57 15.48 -24.00 6.84
N LEU A 58 16.07 -23.00 7.49
CA LEU A 58 15.84 -21.60 7.14
C LEU A 58 16.50 -21.34 5.78
N SER A 59 15.80 -20.65 4.87
CA SER A 59 16.47 -20.06 3.70
C SER A 59 17.62 -19.17 4.20
N VAL A 60 18.84 -19.50 3.77
CA VAL A 60 20.07 -18.96 4.37
C VAL A 60 20.53 -17.66 3.71
N SER A 61 19.92 -17.22 2.61
CA SER A 61 20.34 -15.98 1.96
C SER A 61 19.42 -15.58 0.78
N GLY A 62 19.13 -14.28 0.69
CA GLY A 62 18.64 -13.63 -0.53
C GLY A 62 19.77 -12.99 -1.35
N GLN A 63 21.02 -13.42 -1.13
CA GLN A 63 22.24 -12.83 -1.71
C GLN A 63 22.22 -12.82 -3.24
N LEU A 64 21.55 -13.78 -3.88
CA LEU A 64 21.34 -13.80 -5.33
C LEU A 64 20.41 -12.67 -5.83
N HIS A 65 19.50 -12.15 -5.00
CA HIS A 65 18.68 -10.98 -5.34
C HIS A 65 19.46 -9.65 -5.16
N LEU A 66 20.55 -9.67 -4.38
CA LEU A 66 21.42 -8.52 -4.12
C LEU A 66 22.50 -8.32 -5.20
N GLU A 67 22.78 -9.32 -6.04
CA GLU A 67 23.71 -9.20 -7.18
C GLU A 67 23.09 -8.45 -8.38
N ALA A 68 21.85 -8.00 -8.25
CA ALA A 68 21.13 -7.26 -9.27
C ALA A 68 21.55 -5.76 -9.27
N MET A 69 22.77 -5.47 -9.75
CA MET A 69 23.28 -4.09 -9.93
C MET A 69 22.48 -3.26 -10.96
N GLU A 70 21.69 -3.89 -11.83
CA GLU A 70 20.83 -3.22 -12.82
C GLU A 70 19.69 -2.38 -12.17
N HIS A 71 19.27 -2.71 -10.94
CA HIS A 71 18.07 -2.15 -10.31
C HIS A 71 18.34 -0.83 -9.57
N MET A 72 19.58 -0.63 -9.10
CA MET A 72 20.02 0.65 -8.56
C MET A 72 20.01 1.74 -9.65
N THR A 73 20.27 1.36 -10.91
CA THR A 73 20.16 2.28 -12.05
C THR A 73 18.71 2.68 -12.30
N CYS A 74 17.74 1.75 -12.23
CA CYS A 74 16.32 2.07 -12.35
C CYS A 74 15.85 3.04 -11.25
N LEU A 75 16.18 2.74 -9.98
CA LEU A 75 15.87 3.63 -8.84
C LEU A 75 16.53 5.00 -8.99
N ARG A 76 17.77 5.05 -9.48
CA ARG A 76 18.50 6.29 -9.71
C ARG A 76 17.87 7.10 -10.84
N CYS A 77 17.51 6.48 -11.96
CA CYS A 77 16.78 7.12 -13.05
C CYS A 77 15.43 7.67 -12.60
N ILE A 78 14.73 6.96 -11.71
CA ILE A 78 13.49 7.46 -11.10
C ILE A 78 13.76 8.67 -10.20
N ALA A 79 14.77 8.58 -9.33
CA ALA A 79 15.09 9.62 -8.36
C ALA A 79 15.66 10.90 -8.99
N GLU A 80 16.45 10.76 -10.07
CA GLU A 80 17.07 11.86 -10.81
C GLU A 80 16.20 12.33 -11.99
N GLY A 81 15.12 11.61 -12.29
CA GLY A 81 14.19 11.91 -13.37
C GLY A 81 13.25 13.10 -13.05
N PRO A 82 12.45 13.53 -14.05
CA PRO A 82 11.45 14.55 -13.82
C PRO A 82 10.41 14.10 -12.77
N PRO A 83 9.80 15.06 -12.05
CA PRO A 83 8.74 14.72 -11.11
C PRO A 83 7.58 14.03 -11.83
N PHE A 84 7.04 12.99 -11.20
CA PHE A 84 5.87 12.28 -11.74
C PHE A 84 4.67 13.24 -11.87
N PRO A 85 3.91 13.14 -12.98
CA PRO A 85 2.67 13.89 -13.14
C PRO A 85 1.73 13.66 -11.96
N ARG A 86 1.02 14.73 -11.57
CA ARG A 86 -0.03 14.68 -10.54
C ARG A 86 -1.32 15.15 -11.16
N VAL A 87 -2.30 14.25 -11.22
CA VAL A 87 -3.57 14.48 -11.93
C VAL A 87 -4.71 14.25 -10.94
N PRO A 88 -5.63 15.21 -10.75
CA PRO A 88 -6.85 14.99 -9.99
C PRO A 88 -7.71 13.88 -10.61
N TYR A 89 -8.41 13.11 -9.78
CA TYR A 89 -9.27 12.00 -10.23
C TYR A 89 -10.28 12.45 -11.28
N ALA A 90 -10.88 13.63 -11.09
CA ALA A 90 -11.84 14.20 -12.03
C ALA A 90 -11.23 14.44 -13.42
N GLU A 91 -9.99 14.95 -13.48
CA GLU A 91 -9.28 15.17 -14.73
C GLU A 91 -8.87 13.86 -15.39
N ALA A 92 -8.39 12.89 -14.59
CA ALA A 92 -8.06 11.55 -15.09
C ALA A 92 -9.30 10.82 -15.63
N LEU A 93 -10.45 10.97 -14.97
CA LEU A 93 -11.73 10.42 -15.42
C LEU A 93 -12.18 11.08 -16.74
N GLN A 94 -12.08 12.40 -16.84
CA GLN A 94 -12.39 13.12 -18.07
C GLN A 94 -11.49 12.67 -19.22
N LEU A 95 -10.18 12.55 -18.98
CA LEU A 95 -9.23 12.03 -19.97
C LEU A 95 -9.61 10.64 -20.47
N LEU A 96 -10.02 9.74 -19.57
CA LEU A 96 -10.47 8.39 -19.95
C LEU A 96 -11.73 8.45 -20.84
N ILE A 97 -12.68 9.32 -20.49
CA ILE A 97 -13.91 9.51 -21.28
C ILE A 97 -13.58 10.09 -22.66
N ASP A 98 -12.74 11.13 -22.73
CA ASP A 98 -12.32 11.78 -23.97
C ASP A 98 -11.54 10.84 -24.91
N LYS A 99 -10.88 9.82 -24.33
CA LYS A 99 -10.15 8.78 -25.06
C LYS A 99 -10.97 7.50 -25.25
N GLU A 100 -12.29 7.60 -25.09
CA GLU A 100 -13.26 6.52 -25.32
C GLU A 100 -12.96 5.25 -24.53
N GLN A 101 -12.29 5.38 -23.37
CA GLN A 101 -12.01 4.27 -22.49
C GLN A 101 -13.28 3.90 -21.70
N LYS A 102 -13.50 2.59 -21.53
CA LYS A 102 -14.60 2.11 -20.69
C LYS A 102 -14.30 2.42 -19.23
N VAL A 103 -15.09 3.31 -18.64
CA VAL A 103 -15.00 3.68 -17.22
C VAL A 103 -16.15 3.05 -16.42
N THR A 104 -15.91 2.79 -15.15
CA THR A 104 -16.92 2.28 -14.23
C THR A 104 -17.25 3.34 -13.17
N GLY A 105 -18.49 3.39 -12.69
CA GLY A 105 -18.89 4.33 -11.63
C GLY A 105 -18.36 3.98 -10.23
N ARG A 106 -17.48 2.98 -10.09
CA ARG A 106 -16.95 2.49 -8.80
C ARG A 106 -15.44 2.63 -8.65
N GLY A 107 -14.81 3.49 -9.47
CA GLY A 107 -13.36 3.68 -9.50
C GLY A 107 -12.71 3.21 -10.81
N PHE A 108 -11.39 3.27 -10.85
CA PHE A 108 -10.60 2.88 -12.00
C PHE A 108 -10.41 1.37 -12.07
N THR A 109 -10.55 0.81 -13.26
CA THR A 109 -10.17 -0.58 -13.54
C THR A 109 -8.69 -0.68 -13.82
N LYS A 110 -8.11 -1.89 -13.76
CA LYS A 110 -6.72 -2.13 -14.18
C LYS A 110 -6.42 -1.64 -15.60
N GLN A 111 -7.40 -1.74 -16.51
CA GLN A 111 -7.24 -1.21 -17.87
C GLN A 111 -7.16 0.31 -17.87
N ASN A 112 -7.98 1.00 -17.06
CA ASN A 112 -7.92 2.45 -16.92
C ASN A 112 -6.58 2.90 -16.32
N GLU A 113 -6.12 2.25 -15.24
CA GLU A 113 -4.83 2.56 -14.62
C GLU A 113 -3.68 2.38 -15.61
N SER A 114 -3.67 1.26 -16.34
CA SER A 114 -2.64 0.96 -17.35
C SER A 114 -2.67 1.99 -18.49
N PHE A 115 -3.86 2.40 -18.93
CA PHE A 115 -4.02 3.44 -19.94
C PHE A 115 -3.43 4.78 -19.47
N LEU A 116 -3.74 5.21 -18.25
CA LEU A 116 -3.27 6.47 -17.71
C LEU A 116 -1.73 6.51 -17.61
N VAL A 117 -1.12 5.44 -17.10
CA VAL A 117 0.35 5.31 -17.03
C VAL A 117 0.97 5.36 -18.42
N ASN A 118 0.42 4.62 -19.38
CA ASN A 118 0.92 4.61 -20.76
C ASN A 118 0.76 5.95 -21.46
N TYR A 119 -0.36 6.64 -21.24
CA TYR A 119 -0.64 7.96 -21.82
C TYR A 119 0.39 9.01 -21.38
N HIS A 120 0.80 8.95 -20.11
CA HIS A 120 1.82 9.84 -19.58
C HIS A 120 3.26 9.35 -19.77
N ASN A 121 3.44 8.11 -20.26
CA ASN A 121 4.74 7.45 -20.42
C ASN A 121 5.62 7.55 -19.15
N SER A 122 4.99 7.45 -17.97
CA SER A 122 5.61 7.67 -16.67
C SER A 122 4.72 7.13 -15.56
N PRO A 123 5.26 6.74 -14.39
CA PRO A 123 4.45 6.65 -13.18
C PRO A 123 3.70 7.95 -12.92
N ILE A 124 2.46 7.86 -12.42
CA ILE A 124 1.62 9.04 -12.19
C ILE A 124 0.97 8.97 -10.82
N PHE A 125 0.78 10.14 -10.20
CA PHE A 125 -0.10 10.27 -9.04
C PHE A 125 -1.50 10.65 -9.50
N ILE A 126 -2.48 9.81 -9.18
CA ILE A 126 -3.88 10.23 -9.17
C ILE A 126 -4.19 10.77 -7.78
N THR A 127 -4.81 11.94 -7.72
CA THR A 127 -5.09 12.64 -6.45
C THR A 127 -6.58 12.97 -6.31
N HIS A 128 -7.05 13.34 -5.12
CA HIS A 128 -8.40 13.87 -4.92
C HIS A 128 -9.54 12.90 -5.30
N PHE A 129 -9.48 11.67 -4.78
CA PHE A 129 -10.52 10.67 -5.05
C PHE A 129 -11.86 11.04 -4.39
N PRO A 130 -13.00 10.65 -5.01
CA PRO A 130 -14.33 10.79 -4.42
C PRO A 130 -14.43 10.15 -3.03
N VAL A 131 -15.17 10.81 -2.13
CA VAL A 131 -15.26 10.40 -0.71
C VAL A 131 -15.91 9.04 -0.48
N ASP A 132 -16.75 8.59 -1.40
CA ASP A 132 -17.45 7.30 -1.37
C ASP A 132 -16.54 6.13 -1.77
N GLN A 133 -15.41 6.42 -2.43
CA GLN A 133 -14.43 5.42 -2.88
C GLN A 133 -13.26 5.25 -1.91
N LYS A 134 -13.21 6.04 -0.83
CA LYS A 134 -12.06 6.09 0.07
C LYS A 134 -12.46 5.93 1.54
N PRO A 135 -11.58 5.34 2.37
CA PRO A 135 -11.83 5.14 3.79
C PRO A 135 -12.18 6.41 4.57
N PHE A 136 -12.95 6.22 5.65
CA PHE A 136 -13.48 7.29 6.49
C PHE A 136 -12.44 8.23 7.13
N TYR A 137 -11.23 7.72 7.36
CA TYR A 137 -10.16 8.44 8.08
C TYR A 137 -9.43 9.45 7.19
N MET A 138 -9.71 9.46 5.88
CA MET A 138 -9.08 10.39 4.95
C MET A 138 -9.72 11.77 5.11
N ARG A 139 -8.87 12.81 5.19
CA ARG A 139 -9.32 14.20 5.24
C ARG A 139 -10.12 14.51 3.97
N ARG A 140 -11.21 15.25 4.13
CA ARG A 140 -12.06 15.70 3.01
C ARG A 140 -11.75 17.14 2.62
N SER A 141 -12.05 17.48 1.37
CA SER A 141 -12.12 18.87 0.89
C SER A 141 -13.17 19.66 1.66
N ALA A 142 -13.12 20.99 1.59
CA ALA A 142 -14.06 21.87 2.29
C ALA A 142 -15.53 21.66 1.86
N ASP A 143 -15.78 21.20 0.64
CA ASP A 143 -17.11 20.87 0.10
C ASP A 143 -17.51 19.40 0.30
N GLU A 144 -16.69 18.62 1.01
CA GLU A 144 -16.85 17.19 1.29
C GLU A 144 -17.06 16.29 0.06
N LYS A 145 -16.62 16.70 -1.15
CA LYS A 145 -16.78 15.89 -2.36
C LYS A 145 -15.61 14.95 -2.62
N VAL A 146 -14.40 15.37 -2.28
CA VAL A 146 -13.17 14.62 -2.52
C VAL A 146 -12.34 14.47 -1.24
N THR A 147 -11.40 13.54 -1.28
CA THR A 147 -10.44 13.29 -0.19
C THR A 147 -9.07 13.87 -0.52
N GLU A 148 -8.32 14.31 0.48
CA GLU A 148 -6.91 14.68 0.37
C GLU A 148 -6.06 13.39 0.29
N SER A 149 -6.26 12.62 -0.78
CA SER A 149 -5.68 11.30 -1.02
C SER A 149 -4.94 11.25 -2.34
N PHE A 150 -4.08 10.23 -2.47
CA PHE A 150 -3.42 9.90 -3.73
C PHE A 150 -3.20 8.40 -3.87
N ASP A 151 -3.15 7.95 -5.12
CA ASP A 151 -2.66 6.64 -5.52
C ASP A 151 -1.54 6.86 -6.55
N LEU A 152 -0.39 6.21 -6.36
CA LEU A 152 0.73 6.19 -7.30
C LEU A 152 0.56 4.98 -8.23
N LEU A 153 0.26 5.25 -9.50
CA LEU A 153 0.15 4.23 -10.54
C LEU A 153 1.49 4.07 -11.23
N CYS A 154 1.98 2.84 -11.33
CA CYS A 154 3.23 2.47 -11.97
C CYS A 154 2.99 1.47 -13.11
N PRO A 155 3.89 1.45 -14.11
CA PRO A 155 3.87 0.44 -15.16
C PRO A 155 3.84 -0.98 -14.59
N VAL A 156 3.17 -1.91 -15.30
CA VAL A 156 3.03 -3.34 -14.95
C VAL A 156 2.17 -3.62 -13.71
N VAL A 157 2.35 -2.85 -12.63
CA VAL A 157 1.80 -3.16 -11.30
C VAL A 157 0.49 -2.44 -11.00
N GLY A 158 0.16 -1.37 -11.73
CA GLY A 158 -0.97 -0.50 -11.40
C GLY A 158 -0.65 0.32 -10.15
N GLU A 159 -1.57 0.37 -9.19
CA GLU A 159 -1.31 1.03 -7.90
C GLU A 159 -0.11 0.41 -7.16
N LEU A 160 0.96 1.18 -6.98
CA LEU A 160 2.13 0.82 -6.18
C LEU A 160 2.02 1.30 -4.73
N ALA A 161 1.48 2.51 -4.53
CA ALA A 161 1.33 3.13 -3.22
C ALA A 161 0.05 3.96 -3.14
N GLY A 162 -0.62 3.91 -2.00
CA GLY A 162 -1.83 4.68 -1.70
C GLY A 162 -1.65 5.46 -0.42
N GLY A 163 -2.08 6.71 -0.39
CA GLY A 163 -1.85 7.61 0.74
C GLY A 163 -2.90 8.68 0.91
N SER A 164 -2.90 9.31 2.09
CA SER A 164 -3.79 10.43 2.38
C SER A 164 -3.30 11.27 3.55
N ILE A 165 -3.77 12.51 3.57
CA ILE A 165 -3.84 13.31 4.79
C ILE A 165 -4.96 12.72 5.66
N ARG A 166 -4.69 12.57 6.96
CA ARG A 166 -5.64 12.02 7.92
C ARG A 166 -6.58 13.13 8.39
N GLU A 167 -7.85 12.79 8.60
CA GLU A 167 -8.84 13.72 9.16
C GLU A 167 -8.40 14.17 10.57
N PRO A 168 -8.14 15.47 10.79
CA PRO A 168 -7.74 15.98 12.09
C PRO A 168 -8.92 16.27 13.02
N SER A 169 -10.15 16.42 12.51
CA SER A 169 -11.31 16.77 13.33
C SER A 169 -11.92 15.55 14.01
N LEU A 170 -11.96 15.57 15.34
CA LEU A 170 -12.65 14.57 16.16
C LEU A 170 -14.12 14.45 15.76
N ASP A 171 -14.83 15.58 15.68
CA ASP A 171 -16.25 15.63 15.33
C ASP A 171 -16.54 15.05 13.95
N ALA A 172 -15.64 15.29 12.98
CA ALA A 172 -15.79 14.76 11.63
C ALA A 172 -15.54 13.25 11.60
N LEU A 173 -14.54 12.74 12.31
CA LEU A 173 -14.27 11.30 12.40
C LEU A 173 -15.41 10.55 13.09
N GLN A 174 -15.93 11.06 14.21
CA GLN A 174 -17.05 10.47 14.95
C GLN A 174 -18.32 10.33 14.10
N LYS A 175 -18.54 11.27 13.17
CA LYS A 175 -19.67 11.21 12.24
C LYS A 175 -19.49 10.15 11.14
N ARG A 176 -18.26 9.73 10.83
CA ARG A 176 -17.94 8.98 9.61
C ARG A 176 -17.69 7.48 9.83
N SER A 177 -17.25 7.01 11.00
CA SER A 177 -16.96 5.56 11.21
C SER A 177 -16.64 5.18 12.67
N PRO A 178 -16.36 3.89 12.99
CA PRO A 178 -16.83 3.23 14.21
C PRO A 178 -16.11 3.70 15.48
N ASN A 179 -16.66 3.35 16.64
CA ASN A 179 -16.08 3.59 17.99
C ASN A 179 -14.70 2.92 18.14
N ILE A 180 -13.66 3.53 17.55
CA ILE A 180 -12.26 3.18 17.76
C ILE A 180 -11.70 4.24 18.72
N ASP A 181 -12.03 4.09 20.01
CA ASP A 181 -11.79 5.11 21.03
C ASP A 181 -10.33 5.57 21.06
N TRP A 182 -9.37 4.64 21.02
CA TRP A 182 -7.94 4.97 21.01
C TRP A 182 -7.54 5.83 19.80
N TYR A 183 -8.20 5.67 18.64
CA TYR A 183 -7.89 6.44 17.43
C TYR A 183 -8.50 7.85 17.47
N LEU A 184 -9.65 7.99 18.13
CA LEU A 184 -10.33 9.26 18.40
C LEU A 184 -9.57 10.08 19.46
N GLU A 185 -9.09 9.43 20.53
CA GLU A 185 -8.28 10.05 21.59
C GLU A 185 -7.04 10.75 21.03
N LEU A 186 -6.44 10.21 19.94
CA LEU A 186 -5.32 10.86 19.27
C LEU A 186 -5.64 12.29 18.81
N ARG A 187 -6.89 12.58 18.41
CA ARG A 187 -7.33 13.92 17.94
C ARG A 187 -7.74 14.84 19.08
N GLU A 188 -8.17 14.26 20.20
CA GLU A 188 -8.51 15.01 21.41
C GLU A 188 -7.24 15.55 22.10
N ARG A 189 -6.20 14.71 22.19
CA ARG A 189 -4.97 15.00 22.96
C ARG A 189 -3.88 15.72 22.17
N GLY A 190 -4.09 15.91 20.87
CA GLY A 190 -3.27 16.72 19.98
C GLY A 190 -3.94 16.76 18.62
N LYS A 191 -3.94 17.91 17.93
CA LYS A 191 -4.50 18.01 16.57
C LYS A 191 -3.38 18.06 15.51
N PRO A 192 -2.42 17.11 15.46
CA PRO A 192 -1.38 17.19 14.45
C PRO A 192 -2.01 16.94 13.08
N ILE A 193 -1.73 17.85 12.15
CA ILE A 193 -1.93 17.53 10.73
C ILE A 193 -0.94 16.40 10.41
N SER A 194 -1.48 15.24 10.05
CA SER A 194 -0.70 14.05 9.75
C SER A 194 -1.11 13.47 8.41
N GLY A 195 -0.17 12.81 7.76
CA GLY A 195 -0.40 12.10 6.52
C GLY A 195 0.45 10.84 6.49
N GLY A 196 0.10 9.92 5.62
CA GLY A 196 0.88 8.71 5.43
C GLY A 196 0.45 7.98 4.17
N PHE A 197 1.26 7.01 3.79
CA PHE A 197 1.00 6.14 2.65
C PHE A 197 1.42 4.72 2.98
N GLY A 198 0.75 3.76 2.35
CA GLY A 198 1.18 2.38 2.24
C GLY A 198 1.83 2.15 0.89
N LEU A 199 2.80 1.25 0.84
CA LEU A 199 3.46 0.82 -0.39
C LEU A 199 3.54 -0.70 -0.38
N GLY A 200 3.11 -1.33 -1.48
CA GLY A 200 3.21 -2.78 -1.63
C GLY A 200 4.64 -3.18 -1.96
N PHE A 201 5.36 -3.81 -1.03
CA PHE A 201 6.78 -4.14 -1.22
C PHE A 201 6.99 -5.13 -2.37
N GLU A 202 6.17 -6.19 -2.46
CA GLU A 202 6.22 -7.13 -3.58
C GLU A 202 5.90 -6.46 -4.91
N ARG A 203 4.98 -5.48 -4.95
CA ARG A 203 4.71 -4.67 -6.14
C ARG A 203 5.89 -3.76 -6.49
N LEU A 204 6.61 -3.22 -5.49
CA LEU A 204 7.83 -2.46 -5.73
C LEU A 204 8.90 -3.34 -6.38
N LEU A 205 9.11 -4.55 -5.85
CA LEU A 205 10.02 -5.52 -6.47
C LEU A 205 9.55 -5.88 -7.88
N GLN A 206 8.26 -6.11 -8.08
CA GLN A 206 7.70 -6.41 -9.39
C GLN A 206 8.02 -5.31 -10.42
N PHE A 207 7.82 -4.05 -10.02
CA PHE A 207 8.11 -2.88 -10.84
C PHE A 207 9.61 -2.70 -11.10
N LEU A 208 10.43 -2.74 -10.05
CA LEU A 208 11.89 -2.54 -10.16
C LEU A 208 12.59 -3.67 -10.90
N LEU A 209 12.08 -4.91 -10.76
CA LEU A 209 12.67 -6.08 -11.37
C LEU A 209 12.07 -6.44 -12.74
N GLY A 210 11.02 -5.75 -13.17
CA GLY A 210 10.32 -6.07 -14.42
C GLY A 210 9.69 -7.47 -14.41
N VAL A 211 9.38 -8.01 -13.23
CA VAL A 211 8.85 -9.36 -13.07
C VAL A 211 7.35 -9.35 -13.41
N PRO A 212 6.84 -10.20 -14.31
CA PRO A 212 5.44 -10.13 -14.74
C PRO A 212 4.46 -10.66 -13.68
N ASN A 213 4.90 -11.57 -12.81
CA ASN A 213 4.04 -12.23 -11.83
C ASN A 213 4.52 -11.95 -10.41
N ILE A 214 3.67 -11.34 -9.59
CA ILE A 214 3.95 -11.01 -8.18
C ILE A 214 4.32 -12.23 -7.32
N LYS A 215 3.95 -13.44 -7.74
CA LYS A 215 4.34 -14.67 -7.04
C LYS A 215 5.83 -14.93 -7.10
N ASP A 216 6.51 -14.43 -8.13
CA ASP A 216 7.94 -14.64 -8.34
C ASP A 216 8.79 -13.60 -7.58
N THR A 217 8.14 -12.65 -6.88
CA THR A 217 8.82 -11.65 -6.03
C THR A 217 8.88 -12.04 -4.56
N ILE A 218 8.31 -13.20 -4.18
CA ILE A 218 8.30 -13.71 -2.81
C ILE A 218 8.66 -15.20 -2.78
N PRO A 219 9.45 -15.69 -1.82
CA PRO A 219 9.89 -17.10 -1.81
C PRO A 219 8.75 -18.12 -1.71
N PHE A 220 7.72 -17.83 -0.91
CA PHE A 220 6.61 -18.75 -0.64
C PHE A 220 5.26 -18.04 -0.82
N PRO A 221 4.82 -17.80 -2.07
CA PRO A 221 3.59 -17.07 -2.34
C PRO A 221 2.36 -17.79 -1.79
N ARG A 222 1.38 -17.02 -1.30
CA ARG A 222 0.09 -17.50 -0.80
C ARG A 222 -1.03 -16.93 -1.67
N TRP A 223 -1.97 -17.77 -2.08
CA TRP A 223 -3.17 -17.34 -2.81
C TRP A 223 -4.32 -18.34 -2.60
N TYR A 224 -5.49 -18.04 -3.14
CA TYR A 224 -6.66 -18.90 -3.03
C TYR A 224 -6.34 -20.36 -3.39
N LYS A 225 -6.63 -21.28 -2.45
CA LYS A 225 -6.34 -22.73 -2.52
C LYS A 225 -4.85 -23.12 -2.58
N HIS A 226 -3.93 -22.24 -2.20
CA HIS A 226 -2.49 -22.55 -2.20
C HIS A 226 -1.77 -22.06 -0.94
N CYS A 227 -1.43 -23.00 -0.06
CA CYS A 227 -0.66 -22.78 1.16
C CYS A 227 0.32 -23.96 1.39
N GLN A 228 1.12 -24.29 0.38
CA GLN A 228 2.14 -25.34 0.51
C GLN A 228 3.37 -24.77 1.24
N CYS A 229 3.86 -25.52 2.24
CA CYS A 229 5.05 -25.26 3.03
C CYS A 229 6.02 -26.43 2.85
#